data_AF-A0A8B9HRT6-F1
#
_entry.id   AF-A0A8B9HRT6-F1
#
_cell.length_a   1.000
_cell.length_b   1.000
_cell.length_c   1.000
_cell.angle_alpha   90.00
_cell.angle_beta   90.00
_cell.angle_gamma   90.00
#
_symmetry.space_group_name_H-M   'P 1'
#
loop_
_entity.id
_entity.type
_entity.pdbx_description
1 polymer ?
#
loop_
_entity_poly.entity_id
_entity_poly.type
_entity_poly.pdbx_seq_one_letter_code
_entity_poly.pdbx_strand_id
1 'polypeptide(L)'
;VSLKIILAHRKTWMFREIFFETILENMRFWRLCVGPGASIWKYVIKHLKQVEGQNKDAQRLQLQREIEELQAELSQLDHKISSAEDQLTNEEKNVGRHWELYEESRLRELMLDSFRQRCADERNSLIEDTQKISSQRQALDQLSKKAEVKLVFGSSDGGNTGMAAEPLVLRDIRELCNERVLFFRSLQDSMLKATSEFTPAQRNAAYQHWLSAVQDVLHSHPSNQVLLALQTLAAKQHTALEEKTAALDVEDDVSALGFRYESNHLLDVSMEEEQDLPPVRSLLQSAWEDVEQCYMQLTEVRSRARQLQADLSALMKQMQLRILGQDDDADPIASVFELEVQTVRQAAVRDSVREQCAQLQLQSRARHEALQSLQAQWQSIMDFRQLVDVRQEHIRSLIKANSTIKTELTRVHSELRQFVQENLSPQFGGVVQAATGLRNSVSQEGKQFNSVFLECVCFLLCETALLQRVKAEDAEVLQSLLPRVRELTQRCTKGLAFGNQVNTAIAHWWEQPGQFALPEMQQEGLTFQQWLQRWKLATKEI
;
A
#
# COMPACT_ATOMS: atom_id res chain seq x y z
N VAL A 1 -18.62 -40.68 78.21
CA VAL A 1 -17.61 -40.66 79.31
C VAL A 1 -18.21 -40.26 80.67
N SER A 2 -19.52 -40.00 80.82
CA SER A 2 -20.10 -39.53 82.10
C SER A 2 -21.14 -40.46 82.75
N LEU A 3 -21.05 -41.79 82.55
CA LEU A 3 -21.89 -42.79 83.24
C LEU A 3 -21.11 -43.91 83.95
N LYS A 4 -19.77 -43.79 83.99
CA LYS A 4 -18.87 -44.66 84.80
C LYS A 4 -18.70 -44.18 86.25
N ILE A 5 -19.34 -43.07 86.65
CA ILE A 5 -19.18 -42.47 88.00
C ILE A 5 -20.35 -42.80 88.95
N ILE A 6 -21.50 -43.28 88.45
CA ILE A 6 -22.67 -43.55 89.30
C ILE A 6 -22.69 -45.00 89.84
N LEU A 7 -21.91 -45.91 89.25
CA LEU A 7 -21.86 -47.34 89.65
C LEU A 7 -20.89 -47.66 90.81
N ALA A 8 -20.20 -46.66 91.39
CA ALA A 8 -19.19 -46.87 92.43
C ALA A 8 -19.65 -46.52 93.87
N HIS A 9 -20.87 -46.00 94.07
CA HIS A 9 -21.25 -45.40 95.37
C HIS A 9 -22.40 -46.07 96.14
N ARG A 10 -22.82 -47.28 95.76
CA ARG A 10 -23.91 -48.00 96.44
C ARG A 10 -23.51 -49.37 97.01
N LYS A 11 -22.25 -49.48 97.45
CA LYS A 11 -21.69 -50.69 98.11
C LYS A 11 -21.62 -50.59 99.64
N THR A 12 -22.26 -49.59 100.25
CA THR A 12 -21.95 -49.22 101.64
C THR A 12 -23.17 -48.91 102.50
N TRP A 13 -24.30 -49.57 102.28
CA TRP A 13 -25.44 -49.42 103.19
C TRP A 13 -26.13 -50.75 103.44
N MET A 14 -26.07 -51.19 104.70
CA MET A 14 -26.87 -52.24 105.34
C MET A 14 -26.47 -53.71 105.14
N PHE A 15 -25.22 -54.03 105.48
CA PHE A 15 -24.94 -55.17 106.36
C PHE A 15 -25.31 -54.72 107.79
N ARG A 16 -26.55 -54.97 108.21
CA ARG A 16 -27.02 -54.67 109.57
C ARG A 16 -27.82 -55.87 110.08
N GLU A 17 -27.12 -56.98 110.26
CA GLU A 17 -27.64 -58.25 110.77
C GLU A 17 -26.75 -58.80 111.90
N ILE A 18 -26.27 -57.91 112.77
CA ILE A 18 -25.49 -58.25 113.96
C ILE A 18 -25.95 -57.30 115.08
N PHE A 19 -27.09 -57.61 115.71
CA PHE A 19 -27.43 -57.08 117.03
C PHE A 19 -28.62 -57.88 117.61
N PHE A 20 -28.38 -59.13 117.99
CA PHE A 20 -29.18 -59.82 119.00
C PHE A 20 -28.35 -60.93 119.69
N GLU A 21 -27.10 -60.60 120.03
CA GLU A 21 -26.20 -61.45 120.84
C GLU A 21 -25.81 -60.77 122.17
N THR A 22 -26.51 -59.71 122.59
CA THR A 22 -26.14 -58.96 123.81
C THR A 22 -27.34 -58.43 124.60
N ILE A 23 -28.49 -59.09 124.49
CA ILE A 23 -29.63 -58.86 125.37
C ILE A 23 -30.27 -60.22 125.69
N LEU A 24 -29.91 -60.76 126.86
CA LEU A 24 -30.65 -61.69 127.73
C LEU A 24 -29.86 -62.91 128.25
N GLU A 25 -28.60 -62.67 128.63
CA GLU A 25 -27.91 -63.35 129.76
C GLU A 25 -28.54 -63.04 131.13
N ASN A 26 -29.71 -62.41 131.19
CA ASN A 26 -30.48 -62.36 132.42
C ASN A 26 -31.06 -63.74 132.69
N MET A 27 -30.57 -64.39 133.76
CA MET A 27 -31.04 -65.63 134.43
C MET A 27 -32.53 -65.62 134.86
N ARG A 28 -33.37 -64.80 134.21
CA ARG A 28 -34.84 -64.83 134.21
C ARG A 28 -35.46 -65.06 132.81
N PHE A 29 -34.76 -64.79 131.70
CA PHE A 29 -35.31 -64.94 130.34
C PHE A 29 -35.09 -66.33 129.72
N TRP A 30 -34.07 -67.08 130.17
CA TRP A 30 -33.91 -68.48 129.77
C TRP A 30 -35.07 -69.38 130.24
N ARG A 31 -35.83 -68.97 131.28
CA ARG A 31 -37.11 -69.63 131.65
C ARG A 31 -38.31 -69.22 130.80
N LEU A 32 -38.20 -68.17 129.98
CA LEU A 32 -39.25 -67.75 129.03
C LEU A 32 -38.99 -68.24 127.60
N CYS A 33 -37.74 -68.59 127.27
CA CYS A 33 -37.34 -69.16 125.98
C CYS A 33 -37.33 -70.70 125.95
N VAL A 34 -37.63 -71.38 127.05
CA VAL A 34 -37.84 -72.84 127.12
C VAL A 34 -39.09 -73.15 127.92
N GLY A 35 -40.05 -73.83 127.28
CA GLY A 35 -41.42 -73.98 127.77
C GLY A 35 -42.43 -73.07 127.02
N PRO A 36 -43.64 -72.84 127.55
CA PRO A 36 -44.78 -72.30 126.80
C PRO A 36 -44.55 -70.98 126.01
N GLY A 37 -43.57 -70.16 126.42
CA GLY A 37 -43.23 -68.86 125.80
C GLY A 37 -42.44 -68.91 124.48
N ALA A 38 -41.86 -70.05 124.09
CA ALA A 38 -41.14 -70.20 122.82
C ALA A 38 -42.06 -70.00 121.58
N SER A 39 -43.36 -70.25 121.74
CA SER A 39 -44.38 -70.06 120.70
C SER A 39 -44.59 -68.57 120.36
N ILE A 40 -44.49 -67.68 121.34
CA ILE A 40 -44.73 -66.24 121.19
C ILE A 40 -43.58 -65.57 120.44
N TRP A 41 -42.32 -65.94 120.73
CA TRP A 41 -41.17 -65.40 120.00
C TRP A 41 -41.08 -65.90 118.56
N LYS A 42 -41.50 -67.14 118.29
CA LYS A 42 -41.69 -67.65 116.92
C LYS A 42 -42.71 -66.81 116.16
N TYR A 43 -43.78 -66.37 116.82
CA TYR A 43 -44.81 -65.52 116.24
C TYR A 43 -44.27 -64.11 115.93
N VAL A 44 -43.59 -63.45 116.88
CA VAL A 44 -43.07 -62.08 116.69
C VAL A 44 -42.01 -62.00 115.59
N ILE A 45 -41.06 -62.94 115.53
CA ILE A 45 -40.04 -62.98 114.48
C ILE A 45 -40.67 -63.28 113.11
N LYS A 46 -41.67 -64.17 113.08
CA LYS A 46 -42.44 -64.45 111.86
C LYS A 46 -43.20 -63.20 111.40
N HIS A 47 -43.82 -62.46 112.31
CA HIS A 47 -44.61 -61.27 111.97
C HIS A 47 -43.76 -60.09 111.52
N LEU A 48 -42.62 -59.83 112.16
CA LEU A 48 -41.72 -58.72 111.78
C LEU A 48 -41.07 -58.97 110.41
N LYS A 49 -40.61 -60.20 110.12
CA LYS A 49 -40.12 -60.56 108.78
C LYS A 49 -41.21 -60.46 107.70
N GLN A 50 -42.46 -60.73 108.07
CA GLN A 50 -43.61 -60.67 107.17
C GLN A 50 -44.03 -59.23 106.86
N VAL A 51 -44.02 -58.32 107.84
CA VAL A 51 -44.37 -56.89 107.65
C VAL A 51 -43.27 -56.12 106.93
N GLU A 52 -41.99 -56.38 107.21
CA GLU A 52 -40.88 -55.70 106.51
C GLU A 52 -40.67 -56.23 105.08
N GLY A 53 -40.92 -57.53 104.87
CA GLY A 53 -41.03 -58.12 103.52
C GLY A 53 -42.16 -57.49 102.74
N GLN A 54 -43.36 -57.42 103.31
CA GLN A 54 -44.53 -56.81 102.67
C GLN A 54 -44.34 -55.34 102.29
N ASN A 55 -43.66 -54.52 103.12
CA ASN A 55 -43.42 -53.10 102.80
C ASN A 55 -42.36 -52.92 101.70
N LYS A 56 -41.26 -53.70 101.73
CA LYS A 56 -40.24 -53.69 100.66
C LYS A 56 -40.78 -54.26 99.35
N ASP A 57 -41.64 -55.27 99.42
CA ASP A 57 -42.28 -55.88 98.25
C ASP A 57 -43.32 -54.93 97.64
N ALA A 58 -44.09 -54.22 98.46
CA ALA A 58 -45.01 -53.17 97.99
C ALA A 58 -44.26 -52.00 97.32
N GLN A 59 -43.15 -51.54 97.91
CA GLN A 59 -42.32 -50.48 97.34
C GLN A 59 -41.62 -50.93 96.04
N ARG A 60 -41.17 -52.19 95.97
CA ARG A 60 -40.63 -52.79 94.73
C ARG A 60 -41.69 -52.85 93.64
N LEU A 61 -42.91 -53.29 93.94
CA LEU A 61 -44.02 -53.33 92.99
C LEU A 61 -44.45 -51.93 92.50
N GLN A 62 -44.33 -50.90 93.34
CA GLN A 62 -44.60 -49.52 92.96
C GLN A 62 -43.52 -48.99 92.01
N LEU A 63 -42.24 -49.12 92.35
CA LEU A 63 -41.14 -48.71 91.49
C LEU A 63 -41.11 -49.49 90.17
N GLN A 64 -41.51 -50.77 90.20
CA GLN A 64 -41.59 -51.58 88.99
C GLN A 64 -42.70 -51.11 88.05
N ARG A 65 -43.85 -50.70 88.59
CA ARG A 65 -44.90 -50.03 87.80
C ARG A 65 -44.45 -48.70 87.23
N GLU A 66 -43.76 -47.86 88.01
CA GLU A 66 -43.21 -46.58 87.52
C GLU A 66 -42.13 -46.77 86.44
N ILE A 67 -41.30 -47.82 86.57
CA ILE A 67 -40.32 -48.17 85.53
C ILE A 67 -41.03 -48.64 84.25
N GLU A 68 -42.05 -49.49 84.38
CA GLU A 68 -42.86 -49.96 83.23
C GLU A 68 -43.58 -48.80 82.55
N GLU A 69 -44.11 -47.83 83.31
CA GLU A 69 -44.75 -46.62 82.80
C GLU A 69 -43.75 -45.72 82.07
N LEU A 70 -42.60 -45.42 82.67
CA LEU A 70 -41.53 -44.63 82.01
C LEU A 70 -40.96 -45.34 80.78
N GLN A 71 -40.89 -46.67 80.79
CA GLN A 71 -40.49 -47.45 79.61
C GLN A 71 -41.51 -47.33 78.48
N ALA A 72 -42.81 -47.35 78.81
CA ALA A 72 -43.87 -47.13 77.83
C ALA A 72 -43.81 -45.69 77.27
N GLU A 73 -43.62 -44.68 78.12
CA GLU A 73 -43.46 -43.28 77.70
C GLU A 73 -42.23 -43.07 76.82
N LEU A 74 -41.07 -43.64 77.19
CA LEU A 74 -39.85 -43.61 76.37
C LEU A 74 -40.10 -44.27 75.02
N SER A 75 -40.74 -45.44 74.99
CA SER A 75 -41.07 -46.09 73.73
C SER A 75 -41.99 -45.22 72.87
N GLN A 76 -42.97 -44.52 73.46
CA GLN A 76 -43.86 -43.62 72.74
C GLN A 76 -43.11 -42.40 72.19
N LEU A 77 -42.16 -41.85 72.95
CA LEU A 77 -41.31 -40.76 72.50
C LEU A 77 -40.37 -41.20 71.37
N ASP A 78 -39.76 -42.38 71.45
CA ASP A 78 -38.92 -42.93 70.39
C ASP A 78 -39.71 -43.13 69.08
N HIS A 79 -40.94 -43.62 69.15
CA HIS A 79 -41.82 -43.72 67.98
C HIS A 79 -42.16 -42.34 67.39
N LYS A 80 -42.40 -41.33 68.24
CA LYS A 80 -42.65 -39.95 67.79
C LYS A 80 -41.40 -39.33 67.15
N ILE A 81 -40.22 -39.57 67.73
CA ILE A 81 -38.93 -39.09 67.19
C ILE A 81 -38.68 -39.75 65.83
N SER A 82 -38.78 -41.07 65.74
CA SER A 82 -38.58 -41.80 64.48
C SER A 82 -39.57 -41.35 63.40
N SER A 83 -40.85 -41.16 63.74
CA SER A 83 -41.83 -40.62 62.80
C SER A 83 -41.51 -39.18 62.38
N ALA A 84 -40.97 -38.34 63.26
CA ALA A 84 -40.60 -36.97 62.94
C ALA A 84 -39.33 -36.93 62.08
N GLU A 85 -38.35 -37.80 62.34
CA GLU A 85 -37.14 -37.97 61.52
C GLU A 85 -37.53 -38.41 60.10
N ASP A 86 -38.39 -39.41 59.95
CA ASP A 86 -38.87 -39.86 58.64
C ASP A 86 -39.58 -38.72 57.88
N GLN A 87 -40.42 -37.94 58.56
CA GLN A 87 -41.06 -36.76 57.97
C GLN A 87 -40.04 -35.70 57.53
N LEU A 88 -39.04 -35.40 58.36
CA LEU A 88 -37.97 -34.46 58.01
C LEU A 88 -37.17 -34.93 56.79
N THR A 89 -36.79 -36.21 56.73
CA THR A 89 -36.07 -36.72 55.56
C THR A 89 -36.90 -36.67 54.28
N ASN A 90 -38.23 -36.84 54.38
CA ASN A 90 -39.12 -36.70 53.24
C ASN A 90 -39.24 -35.23 52.77
N GLU A 91 -39.37 -34.30 53.71
CA GLU A 91 -39.40 -32.87 53.40
C GLU A 91 -38.07 -32.36 52.84
N GLU A 92 -36.93 -32.80 53.36
CA GLU A 92 -35.61 -32.48 52.80
C GLU A 92 -35.48 -32.96 51.35
N LYS A 93 -35.94 -34.18 51.05
CA LYS A 93 -35.99 -34.70 49.67
C LYS A 93 -36.96 -33.89 48.80
N ASN A 94 -38.09 -33.45 49.34
CA ASN A 94 -39.04 -32.60 48.60
C ASN A 94 -38.45 -31.24 48.28
N VAL A 95 -37.82 -30.59 49.25
CA VAL A 95 -37.14 -29.29 49.08
C VAL A 95 -35.98 -29.42 48.08
N GLY A 96 -35.18 -30.48 48.18
CA GLY A 96 -34.10 -30.75 47.22
C GLY A 96 -34.61 -30.84 45.78
N ARG A 97 -35.69 -31.61 45.54
CA ARG A 97 -36.32 -31.70 44.21
C ARG A 97 -36.87 -30.36 43.71
N HIS A 98 -37.50 -29.55 44.57
CA HIS A 98 -37.97 -28.22 44.19
C HIS A 98 -36.81 -27.27 43.86
N TRP A 99 -35.70 -27.36 44.59
CA TRP A 99 -34.51 -26.55 44.34
C TRP A 99 -33.86 -26.88 43.01
N GLU A 100 -33.73 -28.17 42.66
CA GLU A 100 -33.23 -28.60 41.35
C GLU A 100 -34.09 -28.09 40.20
N LEU A 101 -35.42 -28.19 40.32
CA LEU A 101 -36.36 -27.67 39.33
C LEU A 101 -36.30 -26.14 39.19
N TYR A 102 -36.12 -25.44 40.32
CA TYR A 102 -35.96 -23.99 40.33
C TYR A 102 -34.66 -23.57 39.62
N GLU A 103 -33.53 -24.22 39.92
CA GLU A 103 -32.26 -23.89 39.29
C GLU A 103 -32.28 -24.21 37.79
N GLU A 104 -32.89 -25.34 37.39
CA GLU A 104 -33.08 -25.68 35.97
C GLU A 104 -33.95 -24.63 35.26
N SER A 105 -35.05 -24.20 35.88
CA SER A 105 -35.94 -23.17 35.33
C SER A 105 -35.21 -21.83 35.19
N ARG A 106 -34.42 -21.45 36.20
CA ARG A 106 -33.62 -20.21 36.18
C ARG A 106 -32.55 -20.25 35.09
N LEU A 107 -31.87 -21.38 34.91
CA LEU A 107 -30.89 -21.56 33.85
C LEU A 107 -31.54 -21.47 32.46
N ARG A 108 -32.71 -22.09 32.28
CA ARG A 108 -33.49 -21.98 31.03
C ARG A 108 -33.90 -20.54 30.74
N GLU A 109 -34.37 -19.81 31.74
CA GLU A 109 -34.74 -18.40 31.61
C GLU A 109 -33.53 -17.54 31.18
N LEU A 110 -32.38 -17.71 31.83
CA LEU A 110 -31.16 -16.99 31.50
C LEU A 110 -30.65 -17.32 30.08
N MET A 111 -30.75 -18.59 29.65
CA MET A 111 -30.45 -18.98 28.28
C MET A 111 -31.41 -18.33 27.27
N LEU A 112 -32.72 -18.30 27.56
CA LEU A 112 -33.71 -17.67 26.70
C LEU A 112 -33.49 -16.16 26.59
N ASP A 113 -33.15 -15.49 27.68
CA ASP A 113 -32.86 -14.05 27.65
C ASP A 113 -31.58 -13.74 26.87
N SER A 114 -30.53 -14.56 27.03
CA SER A 114 -29.31 -14.43 26.22
C SER A 114 -29.58 -14.65 24.72
N PHE A 115 -30.51 -15.57 24.38
CA PHE A 115 -30.92 -15.81 23.01
C PHE A 115 -31.72 -14.63 22.45
N ARG A 116 -32.68 -14.10 23.22
CA ARG A 116 -33.46 -12.90 22.84
C ARG A 116 -32.55 -11.70 22.60
N GLN A 117 -31.56 -11.48 23.46
CA GLN A 117 -30.60 -10.39 23.31
C GLN A 117 -29.81 -10.53 22.00
N ARG A 118 -29.27 -11.72 21.72
CA ARG A 118 -28.56 -11.97 20.44
C ARG A 118 -29.46 -11.72 19.23
N CYS A 119 -30.71 -12.18 19.25
CA CYS A 119 -31.65 -11.91 18.16
C CYS A 119 -31.94 -10.41 18.00
N ALA A 120 -32.01 -9.65 19.09
CA ALA A 120 -32.20 -8.20 19.05
C ALA A 120 -30.97 -7.50 18.44
N ASP A 121 -29.77 -7.90 18.85
CA ASP A 121 -28.50 -7.35 18.35
C ASP A 121 -28.33 -7.67 16.85
N GLU A 122 -28.59 -8.91 16.43
CA GLU A 122 -28.59 -9.33 15.02
C GLU A 122 -29.61 -8.53 14.20
N ARG A 123 -30.82 -8.34 14.74
CA ARG A 123 -31.85 -7.53 14.07
C ARG A 123 -31.40 -6.07 13.92
N ASN A 124 -30.77 -5.49 14.94
CA ASN A 124 -30.26 -4.11 14.87
C ASN A 124 -29.15 -3.99 13.82
N SER A 125 -28.21 -4.93 13.79
CA SER A 125 -27.16 -5.01 12.76
C SER A 125 -27.75 -5.10 11.35
N LEU A 126 -28.74 -5.97 11.14
CA LEU A 126 -29.44 -6.10 9.86
C LEU A 126 -30.20 -4.83 9.46
N ILE A 127 -30.78 -4.10 10.42
CA ILE A 127 -31.44 -2.82 10.16
C ILE A 127 -30.40 -1.77 9.71
N GLU A 128 -29.26 -1.68 10.39
CA GLU A 128 -28.17 -0.78 10.00
C GLU A 128 -27.64 -1.09 8.60
N ASP A 129 -27.43 -2.37 8.29
CA ASP A 129 -26.98 -2.80 6.96
C ASP A 129 -28.02 -2.51 5.88
N THR A 130 -29.30 -2.74 6.19
CA THR A 130 -30.41 -2.37 5.28
C THR A 130 -30.43 -0.86 5.01
N GLN A 131 -30.19 -0.04 6.05
CA GLN A 131 -30.10 1.41 5.89
C GLN A 131 -28.90 1.82 5.02
N LYS A 132 -27.71 1.24 5.25
CA LYS A 132 -26.51 1.48 4.42
C LYS A 132 -26.73 1.10 2.96
N ILE A 133 -27.31 -0.07 2.70
CA ILE A 133 -27.63 -0.52 1.33
C ILE A 133 -28.65 0.42 0.68
N SER A 134 -29.66 0.87 1.44
CA SER A 134 -30.69 1.78 0.91
C SER A 134 -30.12 3.15 0.52
N SER A 135 -29.19 3.71 1.31
CA SER A 135 -28.55 4.98 1.01
C SER A 135 -27.59 4.86 -0.18
N GLN A 136 -26.82 3.77 -0.27
CA GLN A 136 -25.98 3.46 -1.42
C GLN A 136 -26.81 3.31 -2.70
N ARG A 137 -27.94 2.60 -2.64
CA ARG A 137 -28.85 2.46 -3.78
C ARG A 137 -29.38 3.83 -4.23
N GLN A 138 -29.78 4.67 -3.28
CA GLN A 138 -30.26 6.02 -3.60
C GLN A 138 -29.17 6.88 -4.27
N ALA A 139 -27.92 6.79 -3.80
CA ALA A 139 -26.78 7.49 -4.42
C ALA A 139 -26.51 6.97 -5.85
N LEU A 140 -26.56 5.66 -6.06
CA LEU A 140 -26.42 5.04 -7.38
C LEU A 140 -27.56 5.42 -8.33
N ASP A 141 -28.80 5.49 -7.86
CA ASP A 141 -29.94 5.96 -8.66
C ASP A 141 -29.77 7.43 -9.08
N GLN A 142 -29.22 8.28 -8.19
CA GLN A 142 -28.90 9.66 -8.53
C GLN A 142 -27.78 9.76 -9.57
N LEU A 143 -26.73 8.94 -9.45
CA LEU A 143 -25.66 8.85 -10.44
C LEU A 143 -26.17 8.34 -11.78
N SER A 144 -27.04 7.33 -11.78
CA SER A 144 -27.67 6.80 -12.99
C SER A 144 -28.45 7.89 -13.74
N LYS A 145 -29.28 8.67 -13.03
CA LYS A 145 -30.00 9.82 -13.60
C LYS A 145 -29.06 10.88 -14.18
N LYS A 146 -27.94 11.17 -13.50
CA LYS A 146 -26.92 12.09 -14.03
C LYS A 146 -26.29 11.53 -15.30
N ALA A 147 -26.06 10.22 -15.39
CA ALA A 147 -25.40 9.56 -16.51
C ALA A 147 -26.18 9.65 -17.83
N GLU A 148 -27.52 9.73 -17.75
CA GLU A 148 -28.42 9.90 -18.91
C GLU A 148 -28.26 11.27 -19.58
N VAL A 149 -27.79 12.29 -18.84
CA VAL A 149 -27.53 13.61 -19.39
C VAL A 149 -26.27 13.56 -20.27
N LYS A 150 -26.47 13.65 -21.58
CA LYS A 150 -25.38 13.71 -22.56
C LYS A 150 -24.70 15.08 -22.49
N LEU A 151 -23.50 15.11 -21.90
CA LEU A 151 -22.66 16.30 -21.87
C LEU A 151 -21.96 16.49 -23.22
N VAL A 152 -21.97 17.72 -23.72
CA VAL A 152 -21.18 18.12 -24.90
C VAL A 152 -20.14 19.11 -24.41
N PHE A 153 -18.87 18.72 -24.47
CA PHE A 153 -17.76 19.63 -24.23
C PHE A 153 -17.47 20.36 -25.56
N GLY A 154 -17.57 21.69 -25.57
CA GLY A 154 -17.37 22.48 -26.79
C GLY A 154 -16.01 22.20 -27.44
N SER A 155 -16.03 21.91 -28.74
CA SER A 155 -14.85 21.93 -29.61
C SER A 155 -14.39 23.37 -29.74
N SER A 156 -13.12 23.62 -29.49
CA SER A 156 -12.51 24.95 -29.56
C SER A 156 -12.27 25.40 -31.00
N ASP A 157 -13.28 25.29 -31.86
CA ASP A 157 -13.26 25.81 -33.23
C ASP A 157 -14.52 26.65 -33.43
N GLY A 158 -14.33 27.96 -33.47
CA GLY A 158 -15.39 28.93 -33.77
C GLY A 158 -15.48 30.02 -32.72
N GLY A 159 -14.89 31.17 -33.04
CA GLY A 159 -15.18 32.40 -32.32
C GLY A 159 -16.68 32.67 -32.31
N ASN A 160 -17.16 33.16 -31.17
CA ASN A 160 -18.42 33.89 -31.02
C ASN A 160 -19.72 33.10 -30.80
N THR A 161 -19.73 32.13 -29.88
CA THR A 161 -20.99 31.74 -29.18
C THR A 161 -20.81 31.75 -27.67
N GLY A 162 -21.67 32.52 -27.01
CA GLY A 162 -21.49 33.02 -25.64
C GLY A 162 -21.35 31.95 -24.55
N MET A 163 -20.48 32.26 -23.60
CA MET A 163 -20.65 32.07 -22.15
C MET A 163 -21.26 30.72 -21.69
N ALA A 164 -21.01 29.62 -22.41
CA ALA A 164 -21.42 28.30 -21.98
C ALA A 164 -20.59 27.91 -20.76
N ALA A 165 -21.25 27.84 -19.60
CA ALA A 165 -20.59 27.44 -18.35
C ALA A 165 -19.94 26.07 -18.54
N GLU A 166 -18.66 25.97 -18.16
CA GLU A 166 -17.92 24.72 -18.20
C GLU A 166 -18.63 23.66 -17.33
N PRO A 167 -18.85 22.43 -17.84
CA PRO A 167 -19.48 21.39 -17.02
C PRO A 167 -18.61 21.04 -15.82
N LEU A 168 -19.24 20.93 -14.65
CA LEU A 168 -18.56 20.71 -13.35
C LEU A 168 -17.55 19.56 -13.39
N VAL A 169 -17.92 18.42 -13.98
CA VAL A 169 -17.04 17.25 -14.11
C VAL A 169 -15.73 17.56 -14.85
N LEU A 170 -15.75 18.45 -15.86
CA LEU A 170 -14.55 18.82 -16.61
C LEU A 170 -13.63 19.70 -15.77
N ARG A 171 -14.22 20.62 -14.98
CA ARG A 171 -13.48 21.48 -14.06
C ARG A 171 -12.85 20.67 -12.93
N ASP A 172 -13.63 19.83 -12.26
CA ASP A 172 -13.16 19.06 -11.10
C ASP A 172 -12.02 18.10 -11.50
N ILE A 173 -12.11 17.47 -12.68
CA ILE A 173 -11.03 16.62 -13.22
C ILE A 173 -9.81 17.44 -13.61
N ARG A 174 -9.99 18.62 -14.23
CA ARG A 174 -8.87 19.52 -14.56
C ARG A 174 -8.13 19.95 -13.30
N GLU A 175 -8.86 20.33 -12.25
CA GLU A 175 -8.28 20.73 -10.97
C GLU A 175 -7.49 19.58 -10.34
N LEU A 176 -8.05 18.36 -10.29
CA LEU A 176 -7.33 17.16 -9.82
C LEU A 176 -6.05 16.88 -10.61
N CYS A 177 -6.09 17.01 -11.94
CA CYS A 177 -4.92 16.85 -12.79
C CYS A 177 -3.88 17.94 -12.52
N ASN A 178 -4.31 19.19 -12.37
CA ASN A 178 -3.44 20.32 -12.08
C ASN A 178 -2.77 20.21 -10.71
N GLU A 179 -3.51 19.84 -9.66
CA GLU A 179 -2.96 19.57 -8.33
C GLU A 179 -1.84 18.53 -8.40
N ARG A 180 -2.05 17.46 -9.18
CA ARG A 180 -1.05 16.42 -9.36
C ARG A 180 0.21 16.93 -10.07
N VAL A 181 0.04 17.72 -11.12
CA VAL A 181 1.16 18.36 -11.84
C VAL A 181 1.92 19.34 -10.96
N LEU A 182 1.22 20.17 -10.18
CA LEU A 182 1.82 21.11 -9.23
C LEU A 182 2.62 20.38 -8.15
N PHE A 183 2.11 19.27 -7.63
CA PHE A 183 2.84 18.42 -6.71
C PHE A 183 4.16 17.91 -7.33
N PHE A 184 4.12 17.36 -8.55
CA PHE A 184 5.34 16.91 -9.22
C PHE A 184 6.35 18.04 -9.49
N ARG A 185 5.88 19.23 -9.89
CA ARG A 185 6.76 20.40 -10.03
C ARG A 185 7.40 20.79 -8.70
N SER A 186 6.64 20.76 -7.60
CA SER A 186 7.20 21.07 -6.28
C SER A 186 8.30 20.08 -5.85
N LEU A 187 8.15 18.79 -6.21
CA LEU A 187 9.19 17.79 -5.99
C LEU A 187 10.44 18.07 -6.83
N GLN A 188 10.27 18.41 -8.12
CA GLN A 188 11.37 18.75 -9.00
C GLN A 188 12.12 20.00 -8.53
N ASP A 189 11.41 21.06 -8.17
CA ASP A 189 11.99 22.31 -7.66
C ASP A 189 12.73 22.09 -6.34
N SER A 190 12.22 21.23 -5.46
CA SER A 190 12.91 20.88 -4.20
C SER A 190 14.25 20.18 -4.43
N MET A 191 14.35 19.31 -5.46
CA MET A 191 15.61 18.68 -5.85
C MET A 191 16.59 19.69 -6.46
N LEU A 192 16.10 20.65 -7.23
CA LEU A 192 16.93 21.66 -7.90
C LEU A 192 17.42 22.75 -6.95
N LYS A 193 16.63 23.13 -5.93
CA LYS A 193 16.91 24.28 -5.05
C LYS A 193 17.50 23.91 -3.68
N ALA A 194 17.78 22.63 -3.42
CA ALA A 194 18.34 22.12 -2.15
C ALA A 194 17.67 22.71 -0.89
N THR A 195 16.38 23.06 -0.97
CA THR A 195 15.61 23.71 0.10
C THR A 195 14.40 22.85 0.43
N SER A 196 14.24 22.56 1.73
CA SER A 196 13.18 21.77 2.37
C SER A 196 12.78 20.49 1.61
N GLU A 197 13.48 19.40 1.91
CA GLU A 197 13.07 18.08 1.46
C GLU A 197 11.70 17.71 2.08
N PHE A 198 10.70 17.45 1.24
CA PHE A 198 9.45 16.84 1.68
C PHE A 198 9.76 15.56 2.45
N THR A 199 9.33 15.48 3.70
CA THR A 199 9.45 14.23 4.48
C THR A 199 8.59 13.12 3.86
N PRO A 200 8.96 11.84 4.02
CA PRO A 200 8.14 10.72 3.53
C PRO A 200 6.69 10.77 4.04
N ALA A 201 6.48 11.22 5.28
CA ALA A 201 5.15 11.37 5.87
C ALA A 201 4.30 12.44 5.14
N GLN A 202 4.89 13.58 4.79
CA GLN A 202 4.20 14.63 4.04
C GLN A 202 3.87 14.19 2.62
N ARG A 203 4.75 13.43 1.95
CA ARG A 203 4.47 12.86 0.62
C ARG A 203 3.31 11.87 0.68
N ASN A 204 3.29 11.00 1.68
CA ASN A 204 2.18 10.06 1.89
C ASN A 204 0.87 10.81 2.18
N ALA A 205 0.90 11.85 3.02
CA ALA A 205 -0.29 12.65 3.30
C ALA A 205 -0.84 13.34 2.05
N ALA A 206 0.03 13.95 1.22
CA ALA A 206 -0.37 14.56 -0.05
C ALA A 206 -0.96 13.53 -1.03
N TYR A 207 -0.39 12.32 -1.09
CA TYR A 207 -0.94 11.24 -1.90
C TYR A 207 -2.30 10.76 -1.41
N GLN A 208 -2.49 10.58 -0.09
CA GLN A 208 -3.77 10.20 0.48
C GLN A 208 -4.85 11.27 0.27
N HIS A 209 -4.51 12.55 0.41
CA HIS A 209 -5.41 13.65 0.08
C HIS A 209 -5.86 13.59 -1.38
N TRP A 210 -4.92 13.43 -2.31
CA TRP A 210 -5.23 13.32 -3.74
C TRP A 210 -6.10 12.09 -4.04
N LEU A 211 -5.83 10.94 -3.41
CA LEU A 211 -6.67 9.74 -3.56
C LEU A 211 -8.09 9.97 -3.04
N SER A 212 -8.26 10.64 -1.90
CA SER A 212 -9.57 11.00 -1.37
C SER A 212 -10.33 11.90 -2.36
N ALA A 213 -9.67 12.91 -2.91
CA ALA A 213 -10.29 13.82 -3.88
C ALA A 213 -10.68 13.12 -5.18
N VAL A 214 -9.87 12.14 -5.65
CA VAL A 214 -10.24 11.27 -6.79
C VAL A 214 -11.47 10.43 -6.45
N GLN A 215 -11.54 9.85 -5.25
CA GLN A 215 -12.71 9.11 -4.80
C GLN A 215 -13.94 10.02 -4.79
N ASP A 216 -13.84 11.24 -4.25
CA ASP A 216 -14.96 12.19 -4.20
C ASP A 216 -15.51 12.54 -5.58
N VAL A 217 -14.62 12.72 -6.58
CA VAL A 217 -15.02 12.95 -7.97
C VAL A 217 -15.73 11.73 -8.57
N LEU A 218 -15.24 10.51 -8.31
CA LEU A 218 -15.87 9.27 -8.78
C LEU A 218 -17.23 8.99 -8.10
N HIS A 219 -17.42 9.42 -6.85
CA HIS A 219 -18.71 9.33 -6.16
C HIS A 219 -19.70 10.40 -6.61
N SER A 220 -19.21 11.55 -7.09
CA SER A 220 -20.04 12.70 -7.45
C SER A 220 -20.51 12.67 -8.91
N HIS A 221 -19.73 12.03 -9.79
CA HIS A 221 -19.92 12.07 -11.24
C HIS A 221 -19.97 10.66 -11.87
N PRO A 222 -20.86 10.43 -12.85
CA PRO A 222 -20.93 9.18 -13.61
C PRO A 222 -19.64 8.85 -14.37
N SER A 223 -19.28 7.56 -14.44
CA SER A 223 -18.04 7.12 -15.09
C SER A 223 -17.94 7.50 -16.57
N ASN A 224 -19.06 7.48 -17.30
CA ASN A 224 -19.09 7.90 -18.71
C ASN A 224 -18.74 9.39 -18.87
N GLN A 225 -19.20 10.24 -17.95
CA GLN A 225 -18.88 11.67 -17.96
C GLN A 225 -17.44 11.94 -17.56
N VAL A 226 -16.92 11.21 -16.57
CA VAL A 226 -15.51 11.28 -16.16
C VAL A 226 -14.59 10.88 -17.30
N LEU A 227 -14.88 9.78 -17.99
CA LEU A 227 -14.11 9.32 -19.15
C LEU A 227 -14.15 10.33 -20.29
N LEU A 228 -15.33 10.88 -20.61
CA LEU A 228 -15.46 11.89 -21.66
C LEU A 228 -14.71 13.18 -21.32
N ALA A 229 -14.71 13.60 -20.06
CA ALA A 229 -13.95 14.75 -19.58
C ALA A 229 -12.44 14.51 -19.67
N LEU A 230 -11.95 13.35 -19.24
CA LEU A 230 -10.55 12.94 -19.40
C LEU A 230 -10.14 12.89 -20.87
N GLN A 231 -10.96 12.29 -21.73
CA GLN A 231 -10.72 12.26 -23.18
C GLN A 231 -10.62 13.66 -23.77
N THR A 232 -11.53 14.56 -23.36
CA THR A 232 -11.53 15.96 -23.83
C THR A 232 -10.28 16.70 -23.37
N LEU A 233 -9.89 16.56 -22.09
CA LEU A 233 -8.67 17.17 -21.57
C LEU A 233 -7.43 16.61 -22.26
N ALA A 234 -7.36 15.30 -22.48
CA ALA A 234 -6.26 14.65 -23.18
C ALA A 234 -6.16 15.13 -24.63
N ALA A 235 -7.29 15.22 -25.36
CA ALA A 235 -7.32 15.76 -26.72
C ALA A 235 -6.82 17.21 -26.76
N LYS A 236 -7.26 18.07 -25.82
CA LYS A 236 -6.78 19.45 -25.72
C LYS A 236 -5.29 19.55 -25.40
N GLN A 237 -4.76 18.67 -24.54
CA GLN A 237 -3.33 18.63 -24.24
C GLN A 237 -2.54 18.09 -25.43
N HIS A 238 -3.09 17.14 -26.19
CA HIS A 238 -2.47 16.61 -27.39
C HIS A 238 -2.33 17.69 -28.46
N THR A 239 -3.41 18.43 -28.78
CA THR A 239 -3.32 19.55 -29.74
C THR A 239 -2.34 20.62 -29.27
N ALA A 240 -2.35 20.98 -27.99
CA ALA A 240 -1.38 21.94 -27.44
C ALA A 240 0.08 21.44 -27.50
N LEU A 241 0.29 20.12 -27.38
CA LEU A 241 1.61 19.51 -27.55
C LEU A 241 2.02 19.46 -29.02
N GLU A 242 1.11 19.13 -29.93
CA GLU A 242 1.33 19.16 -31.38
C GLU A 242 1.67 20.58 -31.86
N GLU A 243 0.94 21.60 -31.41
CA GLU A 243 1.26 23.01 -31.70
C GLU A 243 2.65 23.39 -31.18
N LYS A 244 2.99 22.98 -29.95
CA LYS A 244 4.32 23.25 -29.39
C LYS A 244 5.43 22.50 -30.13
N THR A 245 5.21 21.26 -30.52
CA THR A 245 6.21 20.46 -31.25
C THR A 245 6.34 20.92 -32.70
N ALA A 246 5.27 21.33 -33.35
CA ALA A 246 5.32 21.95 -34.67
C ALA A 246 6.02 23.32 -34.65
N ALA A 247 5.99 24.03 -33.52
CA ALA A 247 6.72 25.27 -33.32
C ALA A 247 8.20 25.08 -32.93
N LEU A 248 8.63 23.85 -32.59
CA LEU A 248 10.04 23.55 -32.33
C LEU A 248 10.77 23.35 -33.65
N ASP A 249 11.64 24.29 -34.00
CA ASP A 249 12.60 24.10 -35.08
C ASP A 249 13.92 23.60 -34.47
N VAL A 250 14.01 22.27 -34.34
CA VAL A 250 15.21 21.64 -33.77
C VAL A 250 16.44 21.93 -34.64
N GLU A 251 16.28 22.12 -35.95
CA GLU A 251 17.40 22.39 -36.84
C GLU A 251 17.92 23.82 -36.65
N ASP A 252 17.03 24.81 -36.55
CA ASP A 252 17.41 26.19 -36.21
C ASP A 252 17.93 26.32 -34.77
N ASP A 253 17.28 25.68 -33.79
CA ASP A 253 17.72 25.67 -32.39
C ASP A 253 19.11 25.03 -32.22
N VAL A 254 19.38 23.94 -32.94
CA VAL A 254 20.67 23.23 -32.92
C VAL A 254 21.74 24.01 -33.69
N SER A 255 21.37 24.65 -34.82
CA SER A 255 22.25 25.54 -35.59
C SER A 255 22.62 26.80 -34.80
N ALA A 256 21.67 27.39 -34.07
CA ALA A 256 21.91 28.51 -33.17
C ALA A 256 22.89 28.16 -32.04
N LEU A 257 22.99 26.88 -31.69
CA LEU A 257 23.96 26.34 -30.73
C LEU A 257 25.31 25.93 -31.37
N GLY A 258 25.47 26.05 -32.70
CA GLY A 258 26.71 25.70 -33.42
C GLY A 258 26.82 24.23 -33.83
N PHE A 259 25.73 23.47 -33.74
CA PHE A 259 25.69 22.05 -34.08
C PHE A 259 24.83 21.80 -35.34
N ARG A 260 25.02 20.66 -36.00
CA ARG A 260 24.17 20.15 -37.08
C ARG A 260 23.73 18.76 -36.67
N TYR A 261 22.42 18.52 -36.76
CA TYR A 261 21.86 17.23 -36.46
C TYR A 261 21.83 16.39 -37.74
N GLU A 262 22.69 15.38 -37.83
CA GLU A 262 22.78 14.51 -39.00
C GLU A 262 22.91 13.04 -38.57
N SER A 263 22.12 12.14 -39.17
CA SER A 263 22.18 10.69 -38.91
C SER A 263 22.15 10.29 -37.42
N ASN A 264 21.23 10.88 -36.64
CA ASN A 264 21.06 10.66 -35.19
C ASN A 264 22.25 11.07 -34.31
N HIS A 265 23.15 11.90 -34.82
CA HIS A 265 24.28 12.45 -34.09
C HIS A 265 24.28 13.98 -34.18
N LEU A 266 24.66 14.62 -33.08
CA LEU A 266 24.97 16.06 -33.07
C LEU A 266 26.42 16.20 -33.53
N LEU A 267 26.59 16.74 -34.73
CA LEU A 267 27.90 17.12 -35.26
C LEU A 267 28.16 18.57 -34.85
N ASP A 268 29.31 18.81 -34.23
CA ASP A 268 29.75 20.16 -33.93
C ASP A 268 30.25 20.82 -35.22
N VAL A 269 29.46 21.74 -35.77
CA VAL A 269 29.79 22.43 -37.03
C VAL A 269 30.74 23.58 -36.76
N SER A 270 30.91 24.00 -35.51
CA SER A 270 31.94 24.97 -35.15
C SER A 270 33.36 24.48 -35.45
N MET A 271 33.51 23.17 -35.71
CA MET A 271 34.77 22.53 -36.11
C MET A 271 34.92 22.33 -37.64
N GLU A 272 33.87 22.55 -38.46
CA GLU A 272 34.00 22.43 -39.93
C GLU A 272 34.88 23.57 -40.53
N GLU A 273 35.11 24.64 -39.77
CA GLU A 273 36.13 25.66 -40.04
C GLU A 273 37.41 25.43 -39.20
N GLU A 274 37.82 24.19 -38.92
CA GLU A 274 39.23 23.92 -38.63
C GLU A 274 40.04 24.14 -39.92
N GLN A 275 40.30 25.40 -40.25
CA GLN A 275 41.59 25.72 -40.85
C GLN A 275 42.62 25.23 -39.84
N ASP A 276 43.26 24.08 -40.13
CA ASP A 276 44.36 23.50 -39.36
C ASP A 276 45.20 24.63 -38.80
N LEU A 277 45.02 24.93 -37.50
CA LEU A 277 45.68 26.07 -36.89
C LEU A 277 47.19 25.84 -37.06
N PRO A 278 47.93 26.79 -37.63
CA PRO A 278 49.32 26.59 -37.94
C PRO A 278 50.07 26.13 -36.67
N PRO A 279 50.92 25.09 -36.75
CA PRO A 279 51.69 24.63 -35.60
C PRO A 279 52.41 25.81 -34.93
N VAL A 280 52.52 25.82 -33.59
CA VAL A 280 53.18 26.92 -32.83
C VAL A 280 54.53 27.31 -33.42
N ARG A 281 55.26 26.34 -33.97
CA ARG A 281 56.53 26.55 -34.67
C ARG A 281 56.40 27.45 -35.91
N SER A 282 55.36 27.27 -36.72
CA SER A 282 55.10 28.08 -37.92
C SER A 282 54.66 29.50 -37.57
N LEU A 283 53.86 29.68 -36.52
CA LEU A 283 53.51 31.00 -35.99
C LEU A 283 54.73 31.75 -35.47
N LEU A 284 55.62 31.06 -34.73
CA LEU A 284 56.88 31.62 -34.28
C LEU A 284 57.78 32.01 -35.46
N GLN A 285 57.86 31.16 -36.49
CA GLN A 285 58.68 31.43 -37.65
C GLN A 285 58.16 32.64 -38.46
N SER A 286 56.85 32.72 -38.70
CA SER A 286 56.22 33.88 -39.33
C SER A 286 56.43 35.17 -38.51
N ALA A 287 56.30 35.09 -37.18
CA ALA A 287 56.59 36.24 -36.32
C ALA A 287 58.06 36.71 -36.41
N TRP A 288 59.01 35.77 -36.57
CA TRP A 288 60.42 36.11 -36.79
C TRP A 288 60.66 36.73 -38.17
N GLU A 289 60.01 36.22 -39.20
CA GLU A 289 60.04 36.78 -40.56
C GLU A 289 59.51 38.22 -40.58
N ASP A 290 58.41 38.49 -39.87
CA ASP A 290 57.86 39.85 -39.71
C ASP A 290 58.84 40.80 -38.99
N VAL A 291 59.54 40.32 -37.96
CA VAL A 291 60.55 41.10 -37.23
C VAL A 291 61.74 41.40 -38.13
N GLU A 292 62.22 40.44 -38.90
CA GLU A 292 63.29 40.62 -39.87
C GLU A 292 62.90 41.63 -40.94
N GLN A 293 61.69 41.51 -41.51
CA GLN A 293 61.17 42.45 -42.48
C GLN A 293 61.04 43.87 -41.92
N CYS A 294 60.54 44.02 -40.69
CA CYS A 294 60.49 45.31 -40.00
C CYS A 294 61.89 45.91 -39.80
N TYR A 295 62.89 45.09 -39.48
CA TYR A 295 64.27 45.54 -39.33
C TYR A 295 64.85 46.02 -40.65
N MET A 296 64.60 45.29 -41.75
CA MET A 296 64.99 45.69 -43.10
C MET A 296 64.36 47.03 -43.49
N GLN A 297 63.05 47.19 -43.32
CA GLN A 297 62.35 48.44 -43.57
C GLN A 297 62.91 49.60 -42.74
N LEU A 298 63.20 49.37 -41.45
CA LEU A 298 63.79 50.38 -40.58
C LEU A 298 65.17 50.84 -41.08
N THR A 299 66.01 49.91 -41.55
CA THR A 299 67.33 50.27 -42.10
C THR A 299 67.23 51.08 -43.39
N GLU A 300 66.29 50.74 -44.27
CA GLU A 300 66.01 51.50 -45.50
C GLU A 300 65.46 52.90 -45.20
N VAL A 301 64.49 53.02 -44.30
CA VAL A 301 63.96 54.33 -43.89
C VAL A 301 65.05 55.19 -43.26
N ARG A 302 65.93 54.61 -42.43
CA ARG A 302 67.07 55.32 -41.84
C ARG A 302 68.08 55.79 -42.89
N SER A 303 68.38 54.99 -43.91
CA SER A 303 69.30 55.40 -44.97
C SER A 303 68.71 56.56 -45.80
N ARG A 304 67.42 56.44 -46.18
CA ARG A 304 66.69 57.50 -46.89
C ARG A 304 66.60 58.79 -46.08
N ALA A 305 66.35 58.70 -44.77
CA ALA A 305 66.30 59.86 -43.90
C ALA A 305 67.65 60.60 -43.84
N ARG A 306 68.77 59.87 -43.75
CA ARG A 306 70.12 60.47 -43.78
C ARG A 306 70.39 61.15 -45.12
N GLN A 307 70.00 60.53 -46.23
CA GLN A 307 70.17 61.11 -47.56
C GLN A 307 69.40 62.42 -47.71
N LEU A 308 68.10 62.40 -47.41
CA LEU A 308 67.25 63.60 -47.49
C LEU A 308 67.73 64.72 -46.57
N GLN A 309 68.25 64.37 -45.38
CA GLN A 309 68.85 65.35 -44.48
C GLN A 309 70.10 66.00 -45.06
N ALA A 310 70.96 65.22 -45.73
CA ALA A 310 72.15 65.74 -46.41
C ALA A 310 71.74 66.68 -47.56
N ASP A 311 70.81 66.26 -48.41
CA ASP A 311 70.32 67.04 -49.55
C ASP A 311 69.68 68.37 -49.11
N LEU A 312 68.84 68.34 -48.07
CA LEU A 312 68.22 69.54 -47.50
C LEU A 312 69.28 70.49 -46.91
N SER A 313 70.29 69.96 -46.23
CA SER A 313 71.39 70.78 -45.69
C SER A 313 72.23 71.45 -46.80
N ALA A 314 72.41 70.77 -47.93
CA ALA A 314 73.12 71.32 -49.09
C ALA A 314 72.30 72.43 -49.77
N LEU A 315 71.00 72.21 -49.97
CA LEU A 315 70.07 73.21 -50.53
C LEU A 315 69.97 74.44 -49.64
N MET A 316 69.88 74.28 -48.31
CA MET A 316 69.88 75.39 -47.37
C MET A 316 71.14 76.26 -47.50
N LYS A 317 72.33 75.63 -47.56
CA LYS A 317 73.61 76.36 -47.74
C LYS A 317 73.67 77.11 -49.07
N GLN A 318 73.19 76.51 -50.16
CA GLN A 318 73.12 77.18 -51.47
C GLN A 318 72.21 78.40 -51.45
N MET A 319 71.07 78.32 -50.76
CA MET A 319 70.12 79.44 -50.65
C MET A 319 70.67 80.55 -49.75
N GLN A 320 71.30 80.21 -48.62
CA GLN A 320 71.97 81.17 -47.74
C GLN A 320 73.06 81.97 -48.49
N LEU A 321 73.87 81.30 -49.31
CA LEU A 321 74.88 81.97 -50.15
C LEU A 321 74.28 82.91 -51.21
N ARG A 322 73.08 82.61 -51.73
CA ARG A 322 72.37 83.50 -52.66
C ARG A 322 71.77 84.73 -51.99
N ILE A 323 71.27 84.58 -50.75
CA ILE A 323 70.70 85.68 -49.96
C ILE A 323 71.80 86.65 -49.49
N LEU A 324 72.95 86.13 -49.05
CA LEU A 324 74.12 86.94 -48.63
C LEU A 324 74.85 87.64 -49.79
N GLY A 325 74.55 87.28 -51.05
CA GLY A 325 75.13 87.89 -52.25
C GLY A 325 74.36 89.10 -52.80
N GLN A 326 73.27 89.52 -52.15
CA GLN A 326 72.40 90.61 -52.59
C GLN A 326 72.29 91.70 -51.50
N ASP A 327 73.02 92.82 -51.67
CA ASP A 327 73.00 94.11 -50.93
C ASP A 327 72.96 94.10 -49.37
N ASP A 328 73.30 95.24 -48.74
CA ASP A 328 73.55 95.43 -47.29
C ASP A 328 72.35 95.12 -46.34
N ASP A 329 71.17 94.72 -46.85
CA ASP A 329 69.97 94.34 -46.07
C ASP A 329 69.78 92.80 -45.91
N ALA A 330 70.79 91.99 -46.23
CA ALA A 330 70.71 90.53 -46.32
C ALA A 330 70.53 89.76 -44.98
N ASP A 331 71.02 90.30 -43.86
CA ASP A 331 71.03 89.62 -42.55
C ASP A 331 69.63 89.33 -41.95
N PRO A 332 68.68 90.29 -41.91
CA PRO A 332 67.33 90.01 -41.44
C PRO A 332 66.58 89.04 -42.36
N ILE A 333 66.83 89.06 -43.66
CA ILE A 333 66.19 88.17 -44.64
C ILE A 333 66.68 86.72 -44.48
N ALA A 334 67.99 86.53 -44.28
CA ALA A 334 68.58 85.21 -44.02
C ALA A 334 68.03 84.59 -42.72
N SER A 335 67.88 85.41 -41.68
CA SER A 335 67.35 84.97 -40.37
C SER A 335 65.86 84.60 -40.45
N VAL A 336 65.06 85.37 -41.18
CA VAL A 336 63.63 85.06 -41.41
C VAL A 336 63.47 83.78 -42.21
N PHE A 337 64.26 83.58 -43.27
CA PHE A 337 64.23 82.35 -44.07
C PHE A 337 64.60 81.10 -43.25
N GLU A 338 65.62 81.18 -42.40
CA GLU A 338 66.01 80.06 -41.53
C GLU A 338 64.92 79.73 -40.50
N LEU A 339 64.28 80.75 -39.91
CA LEU A 339 63.15 80.56 -38.99
C LEU A 339 61.92 79.96 -39.69
N GLU A 340 61.60 80.38 -40.92
CA GLU A 340 60.50 79.81 -41.70
C GLU A 340 60.75 78.33 -42.03
N VAL A 341 61.95 77.99 -42.49
CA VAL A 341 62.34 76.59 -42.77
C VAL A 341 62.30 75.75 -41.49
N GLN A 342 62.77 76.28 -40.37
CA GLN A 342 62.70 75.60 -39.08
C GLN A 342 61.24 75.39 -38.63
N THR A 343 60.37 76.38 -38.84
CA THR A 343 58.94 76.30 -38.51
C THR A 343 58.23 75.23 -39.34
N VAL A 344 58.50 75.18 -40.66
CA VAL A 344 57.96 74.15 -41.55
C VAL A 344 58.46 72.76 -41.16
N ARG A 345 59.75 72.61 -40.82
CA ARG A 345 60.31 71.34 -40.34
C ARG A 345 59.65 70.87 -39.05
N GLN A 346 59.45 71.77 -38.09
CA GLN A 346 58.78 71.44 -36.83
C GLN A 346 57.30 71.10 -37.04
N ALA A 347 56.61 71.80 -37.94
CA ALA A 347 55.23 71.48 -38.31
C ALA A 347 55.12 70.08 -38.95
N ALA A 348 55.99 69.76 -39.90
CA ALA A 348 56.02 68.44 -40.54
C ALA A 348 56.30 67.30 -39.55
N VAL A 349 57.24 67.49 -38.60
CA VAL A 349 57.51 66.51 -37.53
C VAL A 349 56.29 66.35 -36.63
N ARG A 350 55.67 67.45 -36.20
CA ARG A 350 54.45 67.40 -35.37
C ARG A 350 53.32 66.64 -36.07
N ASP A 351 53.10 66.92 -37.35
CA ASP A 351 52.01 66.31 -38.10
C ASP A 351 52.27 64.81 -38.35
N SER A 352 53.53 64.44 -38.64
CA SER A 352 53.94 63.02 -38.72
C SER A 352 53.78 62.28 -37.38
N VAL A 353 54.15 62.89 -36.25
CA VAL A 353 53.97 62.29 -34.92
C VAL A 353 52.48 62.13 -34.61
N ARG A 354 51.64 63.14 -34.94
CA ARG A 354 50.18 63.05 -34.76
C ARG A 354 49.58 61.92 -35.57
N GLU A 355 49.99 61.76 -36.82
CA GLU A 355 49.54 60.67 -37.69
C GLU A 355 49.95 59.30 -37.13
N GLN A 356 51.21 59.14 -36.70
CA GLN A 356 51.68 57.91 -36.07
C GLN A 356 50.94 57.60 -34.76
N CYS A 357 50.67 58.62 -33.92
CA CYS A 357 49.87 58.45 -32.71
C CYS A 357 48.44 58.00 -33.04
N ALA A 358 47.80 58.56 -34.06
CA ALA A 358 46.47 58.16 -34.49
C ALA A 358 46.46 56.70 -35.00
N GLN A 359 47.47 56.31 -35.77
CA GLN A 359 47.61 54.93 -36.27
C GLN A 359 47.83 53.93 -35.14
N LEU A 360 48.70 54.25 -34.17
CA LEU A 360 48.94 53.41 -33.00
C LEU A 360 47.70 53.27 -32.11
N GLN A 361 46.93 54.35 -31.95
CA GLN A 361 45.66 54.31 -31.22
C GLN A 361 44.64 53.39 -31.91
N LEU A 362 44.53 53.46 -33.23
CA LEU A 362 43.65 52.58 -33.99
C LEU A 362 44.06 51.11 -33.84
N GLN A 363 45.35 50.80 -33.97
CA GLN A 363 45.87 49.44 -33.77
C GLN A 363 45.69 48.93 -32.33
N SER A 364 45.86 49.81 -31.34
CA SER A 364 45.68 49.48 -29.93
C SER A 364 44.22 49.14 -29.61
N ARG A 365 43.26 49.88 -30.20
CA ARG A 365 41.82 49.60 -30.09
C ARG A 365 41.47 48.26 -30.73
N ALA A 366 41.91 48.03 -31.97
CA ALA A 366 41.68 46.76 -32.66
C ALA A 366 42.23 45.55 -31.87
N ARG A 367 43.43 45.69 -31.28
CA ARG A 367 44.01 44.65 -30.41
C ARG A 367 43.23 44.46 -29.11
N HIS A 368 42.73 45.53 -28.49
CA HIS A 368 41.87 45.43 -27.30
C HIS A 368 40.56 44.71 -27.61
N GLU A 369 39.91 45.05 -28.72
CA GLU A 369 38.68 44.38 -29.17
C GLU A 369 38.92 42.89 -29.42
N ALA A 370 40.02 42.54 -30.08
CA ALA A 370 40.40 41.13 -30.29
C ALA A 370 40.64 40.39 -28.96
N LEU A 371 41.32 41.02 -27.99
CA LEU A 371 41.54 40.43 -26.67
C LEU A 371 40.23 40.24 -25.88
N GLN A 372 39.31 41.21 -25.95
CA GLN A 372 38.00 41.10 -25.32
C GLN A 372 37.18 39.95 -25.94
N SER A 373 37.20 39.82 -27.27
CA SER A 373 36.56 38.71 -27.97
C SER A 373 37.12 37.36 -27.52
N LEU A 374 38.45 37.26 -27.39
CA LEU A 374 39.10 36.02 -26.97
C LEU A 374 38.81 35.68 -25.49
N GLN A 375 38.74 36.68 -24.62
CA GLN A 375 38.32 36.49 -23.23
C GLN A 375 36.87 36.02 -23.12
N ALA A 376 35.96 36.58 -23.93
CA ALA A 376 34.56 36.15 -23.97
C ALA A 376 34.43 34.70 -24.44
N GLN A 377 35.16 34.31 -25.49
CA GLN A 377 35.22 32.92 -25.96
C GLN A 377 35.74 31.98 -24.87
N TRP A 378 36.83 32.35 -24.20
CA TRP A 378 37.37 31.55 -23.10
C TRP A 378 36.36 31.36 -21.96
N GLN A 379 35.64 32.42 -21.59
CA GLN A 379 34.60 32.34 -20.55
C GLN A 379 33.47 31.41 -20.97
N SER A 380 32.99 31.51 -22.22
CA SER A 380 31.97 30.60 -22.76
C SER A 380 32.40 29.14 -22.68
N ILE A 381 33.67 28.83 -22.95
CA ILE A 381 34.21 27.47 -22.81
C ILE A 381 34.22 27.01 -21.36
N MET A 382 34.57 27.90 -20.41
CA MET A 382 34.54 27.56 -18.99
C MET A 382 33.12 27.30 -18.48
N ASP A 383 32.16 28.13 -18.90
CA ASP A 383 30.75 27.98 -18.53
C ASP A 383 30.18 26.67 -19.10
N PHE A 384 30.52 26.32 -20.35
CA PHE A 384 30.14 25.06 -20.95
C PHE A 384 30.70 23.86 -20.18
N ARG A 385 31.97 23.90 -19.75
CA ARG A 385 32.57 22.83 -18.94
C ARG A 385 31.82 22.62 -17.61
N GLN A 386 31.46 23.70 -16.92
CA GLN A 386 30.68 23.61 -15.70
C GLN A 386 29.30 23.00 -15.95
N LEU A 387 28.64 23.38 -17.05
CA LEU A 387 27.36 22.80 -17.43
C LEU A 387 27.48 21.29 -17.70
N VAL A 388 28.53 20.87 -18.41
CA VAL A 388 28.80 19.45 -18.67
C VAL A 388 29.01 18.68 -17.36
N ASP A 389 29.75 19.25 -16.39
CA ASP A 389 29.96 18.63 -15.08
C ASP A 389 28.65 18.44 -14.31
N VAL A 390 27.78 19.45 -14.30
CA VAL A 390 26.43 19.37 -13.68
C VAL A 390 25.57 18.30 -14.37
N ARG A 391 25.56 18.27 -15.71
CA ARG A 391 24.79 17.28 -16.48
C ARG A 391 25.32 15.86 -16.27
N GLN A 392 26.63 15.68 -16.21
CA GLN A 392 27.27 14.41 -15.87
C GLN A 392 26.83 13.90 -14.49
N GLU A 393 26.74 14.77 -13.49
CA GLU A 393 26.27 14.39 -12.15
C GLU A 393 24.80 13.97 -12.15
N HIS A 394 23.94 14.65 -12.92
CA HIS A 394 22.56 14.21 -13.11
C HIS A 394 22.46 12.83 -13.78
N ILE A 395 23.29 12.54 -14.77
CA ILE A 395 23.33 11.21 -15.40
C ILE A 395 23.75 10.15 -14.38
N ARG A 396 24.77 10.43 -13.56
CA ARG A 396 25.22 9.50 -12.50
C ARG A 396 24.12 9.22 -11.47
N SER A 397 23.41 10.26 -11.03
CA SER A 397 22.32 10.09 -10.05
C SER A 397 21.16 9.27 -10.62
N LEU A 398 20.80 9.47 -11.90
CA LEU A 398 19.79 8.67 -12.59
C LEU A 398 20.21 7.20 -12.73
N ILE A 399 21.47 6.93 -13.10
CA ILE A 399 22.01 5.56 -13.16
C ILE A 399 21.89 4.88 -11.79
N LYS A 400 22.27 5.59 -10.72
CA LYS A 400 22.17 5.08 -9.35
C LYS A 400 20.71 4.79 -8.98
N ALA A 401 19.79 5.73 -9.21
CA ALA A 401 18.37 5.54 -8.91
C ALA A 401 17.76 4.36 -9.68
N ASN A 402 18.06 4.25 -10.98
CA ASN A 402 17.62 3.11 -11.80
C ASN A 402 18.16 1.78 -11.27
N SER A 403 19.41 1.73 -10.84
CA SER A 403 19.99 0.53 -10.24
C SER A 403 19.26 0.12 -8.96
N THR A 404 18.90 1.08 -8.11
CA THR A 404 18.15 0.84 -6.86
C THR A 404 16.73 0.35 -7.14
N ILE A 405 16.04 0.95 -8.11
CA ILE A 405 14.70 0.52 -8.52
C ILE A 405 14.75 -0.91 -9.07
N LYS A 406 15.77 -1.24 -9.89
CA LYS A 406 15.96 -2.60 -10.42
C LYS A 406 16.17 -3.62 -9.30
N THR A 407 16.96 -3.28 -8.28
CA THR A 407 17.16 -4.18 -7.12
C THR A 407 15.88 -4.36 -6.32
N GLU A 408 15.14 -3.29 -6.04
CA GLU A 408 13.85 -3.37 -5.31
C GLU A 408 12.80 -4.17 -6.09
N LEU A 409 12.70 -3.96 -7.41
CA LEU A 409 11.78 -4.74 -8.25
C LEU A 409 12.11 -6.23 -8.21
N THR A 410 13.40 -6.57 -8.26
CA THR A 410 13.87 -7.97 -8.16
C THR A 410 13.51 -8.57 -6.81
N ARG A 411 13.68 -7.82 -5.72
CA ARG A 411 13.30 -8.23 -4.35
C ARG A 411 11.81 -8.48 -4.24
N VAL A 412 10.98 -7.51 -4.63
CA VAL A 412 9.51 -7.63 -4.60
C VAL A 412 9.03 -8.82 -5.44
N HIS A 413 9.63 -9.04 -6.61
CA HIS A 413 9.27 -10.17 -7.46
C HIS A 413 9.63 -11.52 -6.81
N SER A 414 10.75 -11.60 -6.08
CA SER A 414 11.09 -12.79 -5.29
C SER A 414 10.13 -13.03 -4.12
N GLU A 415 9.74 -11.97 -3.41
CA GLU A 415 8.78 -12.04 -2.30
C GLU A 415 7.40 -12.47 -2.77
N LEU A 416 6.92 -11.93 -3.90
CA LEU A 416 5.65 -12.33 -4.49
C LEU A 416 5.67 -13.82 -4.88
N ARG A 417 6.76 -14.28 -5.51
CA ARG A 417 6.93 -15.69 -5.87
C ARG A 417 6.89 -16.59 -4.63
N GLN A 418 7.61 -16.20 -3.59
CA GLN A 418 7.62 -16.93 -2.32
C GLN A 418 6.23 -16.97 -1.69
N PHE A 419 5.52 -15.83 -1.65
CA PHE A 419 4.15 -15.76 -1.13
C PHE A 419 3.20 -16.68 -1.91
N VAL A 420 3.27 -16.70 -3.24
CA VAL A 420 2.45 -17.58 -4.08
C VAL A 420 2.76 -19.05 -3.80
N GLN A 421 4.02 -19.40 -3.61
CA GLN A 421 4.45 -20.77 -3.40
C GLN A 421 4.14 -21.28 -1.98
N GLU A 422 4.33 -20.46 -0.96
CA GLU A 422 4.17 -20.85 0.44
C GLU A 422 2.75 -20.66 0.99
N ASN A 423 2.00 -19.66 0.50
CA ASN A 423 0.69 -19.32 1.07
C ASN A 423 -0.47 -19.66 0.13
N LEU A 424 -0.39 -19.28 -1.15
CA LEU A 424 -1.50 -19.50 -2.09
C LEU A 424 -1.55 -20.95 -2.60
N SER A 425 -0.43 -21.49 -3.09
CA SER A 425 -0.39 -22.85 -3.66
C SER A 425 -0.90 -23.94 -2.70
N PRO A 426 -0.54 -23.94 -1.40
CA PRO A 426 -1.02 -24.96 -0.47
C PRO A 426 -2.52 -24.87 -0.19
N GLN A 427 -3.13 -23.67 -0.22
CA GLN A 427 -4.58 -23.50 -0.02
C GLN A 427 -5.40 -24.18 -1.12
N PHE A 428 -4.87 -24.23 -2.34
CA PHE A 428 -5.52 -24.93 -3.45
C PHE A 428 -5.24 -26.44 -3.46
N GLY A 429 -4.28 -26.93 -2.69
CA GLY A 429 -3.92 -28.36 -2.65
C GLY A 429 -5.09 -29.26 -2.27
N GLY A 430 -5.86 -28.89 -1.24
CA GLY A 430 -7.06 -29.63 -0.82
C GLY A 430 -8.18 -29.59 -1.86
N VAL A 431 -8.36 -28.46 -2.54
CA VAL A 431 -9.36 -28.31 -3.62
C VAL A 431 -8.98 -29.16 -4.83
N VAL A 432 -7.70 -29.17 -5.22
CA VAL A 432 -7.19 -30.00 -6.32
C VAL A 432 -7.34 -31.48 -5.98
N GLN A 433 -7.03 -31.90 -4.75
CA GLN A 433 -7.24 -33.28 -4.29
C GLN A 433 -8.72 -33.67 -4.28
N ALA A 434 -9.61 -32.81 -3.78
CA ALA A 434 -11.05 -33.08 -3.77
C ALA A 434 -11.61 -33.17 -5.20
N ALA A 435 -11.21 -32.26 -6.09
CA ALA A 435 -11.62 -32.26 -7.49
C ALA A 435 -11.12 -33.50 -8.24
N THR A 436 -9.87 -33.91 -8.02
CA THR A 436 -9.33 -35.15 -8.61
C THR A 436 -10.00 -36.39 -8.03
N GLY A 437 -10.26 -36.42 -6.72
CA GLY A 437 -11.01 -37.50 -6.08
C GLY A 437 -12.43 -37.66 -6.65
N LEU A 438 -13.17 -36.55 -6.76
CA LEU A 438 -14.52 -36.55 -7.35
C LEU A 438 -14.50 -37.02 -8.81
N ARG A 439 -13.56 -36.50 -9.61
CA ARG A 439 -13.38 -36.91 -11.01
C ARG A 439 -13.13 -38.42 -11.13
N ASN A 440 -12.30 -38.97 -10.25
CA ASN A 440 -11.99 -40.40 -10.24
C ASN A 440 -13.22 -41.22 -9.82
N SER A 441 -13.98 -40.78 -8.82
CA SER A 441 -15.22 -41.43 -8.37
C SER A 441 -16.28 -41.44 -9.48
N VAL A 442 -16.53 -40.29 -10.13
CA VAL A 442 -17.48 -40.19 -11.26
C VAL A 442 -17.04 -41.09 -12.42
N SER A 443 -15.74 -41.15 -12.72
CA SER A 443 -15.21 -42.09 -13.72
C SER A 443 -15.42 -43.56 -13.33
N GLN A 444 -15.35 -43.89 -12.03
CA GLN A 444 -15.55 -45.23 -11.53
C GLN A 444 -17.04 -45.63 -11.55
N GLU A 445 -17.93 -44.73 -11.12
CA GLU A 445 -19.37 -44.91 -11.21
C GLU A 445 -19.82 -45.06 -12.66
N GLY A 446 -19.29 -44.25 -13.59
CA GLY A 446 -19.58 -44.40 -15.03
C GLY A 446 -19.17 -45.78 -15.58
N LYS A 447 -18.04 -46.34 -15.12
CA LYS A 447 -17.63 -47.70 -15.49
C LYS A 447 -18.56 -48.77 -14.91
N GLN A 448 -19.02 -48.60 -13.66
CA GLN A 448 -19.97 -49.52 -13.02
C GLN A 448 -21.37 -49.44 -13.63
N PHE A 449 -21.83 -48.24 -14.00
CA PHE A 449 -23.09 -48.05 -14.71
C PHE A 449 -23.07 -48.77 -16.06
N ASN A 450 -21.97 -48.69 -16.80
CA ASN A 450 -21.81 -49.44 -18.05
C ASN A 450 -21.86 -50.97 -17.85
N SER A 451 -21.43 -51.51 -16.70
CA SER A 451 -21.56 -52.95 -16.42
C SER A 451 -22.99 -53.38 -16.06
N VAL A 452 -23.77 -52.54 -15.37
CA VAL A 452 -25.17 -52.85 -14.98
C VAL A 452 -26.11 -52.81 -16.20
N PHE A 453 -25.87 -51.90 -17.14
CA PHE A 453 -26.65 -51.82 -18.38
C PHE A 453 -26.46 -53.03 -19.32
N LEU A 454 -25.38 -53.81 -19.18
CA LEU A 454 -25.15 -55.01 -19.98
C LEU A 454 -25.86 -56.25 -19.41
N GLU A 455 -26.05 -56.35 -18.09
CA GLU A 455 -26.75 -57.48 -17.45
C GLU A 455 -28.28 -57.29 -17.38
N CYS A 456 -28.77 -56.06 -17.15
CA CYS A 456 -30.21 -55.81 -17.02
C CYS A 456 -30.98 -55.80 -18.35
N VAL A 457 -30.33 -55.60 -19.50
CA VAL A 457 -31.00 -55.55 -20.81
C VAL A 457 -31.42 -56.94 -21.32
N CYS A 458 -30.88 -58.02 -20.75
CA CYS A 458 -31.21 -59.39 -21.19
C CYS A 458 -32.43 -60.05 -20.50
N PHE A 459 -32.99 -59.51 -19.42
CA PHE A 459 -34.01 -60.24 -18.63
C PHE A 459 -35.44 -59.66 -18.64
N LEU A 460 -35.70 -58.53 -19.30
CA LEU A 460 -37.05 -57.93 -19.35
C LEU A 460 -37.50 -57.61 -20.80
N LEU A 461 -37.48 -58.64 -21.64
CA LEU A 461 -38.35 -58.72 -22.82
C LEU A 461 -39.79 -59.04 -22.38
N CYS A 462 -40.52 -58.04 -21.87
CA CYS A 462 -41.98 -58.07 -21.81
C CYS A 462 -42.49 -56.90 -22.66
N GLU A 463 -42.54 -57.21 -23.95
CA GLU A 463 -42.63 -56.31 -25.09
C GLU A 463 -44.10 -56.07 -25.43
N THR A 464 -44.61 -54.85 -25.18
CA THR A 464 -45.66 -54.14 -25.95
C THR A 464 -46.21 -52.95 -25.17
N ALA A 465 -46.56 -53.12 -23.89
CA ALA A 465 -47.18 -52.04 -23.09
C ALA A 465 -46.20 -50.95 -22.63
N LEU A 466 -45.02 -51.35 -22.15
CA LEU A 466 -43.93 -50.42 -21.83
C LEU A 466 -43.40 -49.75 -23.09
N LEU A 467 -43.28 -50.50 -24.19
CA LEU A 467 -42.81 -49.99 -25.47
C LEU A 467 -43.78 -48.95 -26.06
N GLN A 468 -45.09 -49.08 -25.84
CA GLN A 468 -46.05 -48.04 -26.23
C GLN A 468 -46.04 -46.83 -25.31
N ARG A 469 -45.90 -46.99 -23.98
CA ARG A 469 -45.77 -45.85 -23.06
C ARG A 469 -44.48 -45.08 -23.25
N VAL A 470 -43.36 -45.78 -23.48
CA VAL A 470 -42.08 -45.16 -23.82
C VAL A 470 -42.17 -44.48 -25.18
N LYS A 471 -42.78 -45.08 -26.20
CA LYS A 471 -42.99 -44.39 -27.49
C LYS A 471 -43.89 -43.15 -27.39
N ALA A 472 -44.89 -43.18 -26.51
CA ALA A 472 -45.78 -42.04 -26.28
C ALA A 472 -45.06 -40.90 -25.53
N GLU A 473 -44.33 -41.22 -24.47
CA GLU A 473 -43.50 -40.26 -23.74
C GLU A 473 -42.35 -39.73 -24.59
N ASP A 474 -41.66 -40.59 -25.33
CA ASP A 474 -40.62 -40.17 -26.27
C ASP A 474 -41.19 -39.23 -27.34
N ALA A 475 -42.43 -39.45 -27.81
CA ALA A 475 -43.08 -38.54 -28.75
C ALA A 475 -43.42 -37.18 -28.12
N GLU A 476 -43.87 -37.14 -26.86
CA GLU A 476 -44.18 -35.92 -26.12
C GLU A 476 -42.91 -35.12 -25.75
N VAL A 477 -41.87 -35.83 -25.29
CA VAL A 477 -40.54 -35.29 -25.02
C VAL A 477 -39.90 -34.80 -26.30
N LEU A 478 -39.99 -35.54 -27.42
CA LEU A 478 -39.50 -35.07 -28.71
C LEU A 478 -40.28 -33.84 -29.17
N GLN A 479 -41.61 -33.79 -29.05
CA GLN A 479 -42.39 -32.60 -29.43
C GLN A 479 -42.04 -31.36 -28.59
N SER A 480 -41.75 -31.52 -27.31
CA SER A 480 -41.43 -30.40 -26.41
C SER A 480 -39.95 -29.98 -26.45
N LEU A 481 -39.02 -30.93 -26.59
CA LEU A 481 -37.59 -30.67 -26.58
C LEU A 481 -37.01 -30.36 -27.96
N LEU A 482 -37.51 -30.93 -29.07
CA LEU A 482 -36.97 -30.61 -30.40
C LEU A 482 -36.99 -29.12 -30.72
N PRO A 483 -38.07 -28.36 -30.45
CA PRO A 483 -38.12 -26.93 -30.72
C PRO A 483 -37.06 -26.18 -29.90
N ARG A 484 -36.89 -26.54 -28.62
CA ARG A 484 -35.89 -25.94 -27.72
C ARG A 484 -34.46 -26.27 -28.14
N VAL A 485 -34.20 -27.53 -28.52
CA VAL A 485 -32.89 -27.95 -29.04
C VAL A 485 -32.60 -27.24 -30.36
N ARG A 486 -33.57 -27.14 -31.28
CA ARG A 486 -33.42 -26.38 -32.53
C ARG A 486 -33.16 -24.90 -32.27
N GLU A 487 -33.85 -24.29 -31.32
CA GLU A 487 -33.61 -22.90 -30.90
C GLU A 487 -32.20 -22.72 -30.32
N LEU A 488 -31.77 -23.62 -29.44
CA LEU A 488 -30.41 -23.64 -28.88
C LEU A 488 -29.35 -23.83 -29.96
N THR A 489 -29.54 -24.79 -30.87
CA THR A 489 -28.66 -25.01 -32.02
C THR A 489 -28.59 -23.77 -32.89
N GLN A 490 -29.72 -23.08 -33.12
CA GLN A 490 -29.77 -21.84 -33.89
C GLN A 490 -29.06 -20.68 -33.17
N ARG A 491 -29.19 -20.57 -31.85
CA ARG A 491 -28.46 -19.59 -31.03
C ARG A 491 -26.96 -19.88 -31.03
N CYS A 492 -26.55 -21.14 -30.92
CA CYS A 492 -25.16 -21.57 -31.01
C CYS A 492 -24.56 -21.32 -32.39
N THR A 493 -25.29 -21.59 -33.48
CA THR A 493 -24.81 -21.27 -34.85
C THR A 493 -24.69 -19.77 -35.08
N LYS A 494 -25.62 -18.96 -34.55
CA LYS A 494 -25.50 -17.48 -34.58
C LYS A 494 -24.30 -17.00 -33.75
N GLY A 495 -24.07 -17.59 -32.57
CA GLY A 495 -22.90 -17.29 -31.73
C GLY A 495 -21.57 -17.66 -32.39
N LEU A 496 -21.51 -18.82 -33.06
CA LEU A 496 -20.36 -19.24 -33.87
C LEU A 496 -20.12 -18.32 -35.06
N ALA A 497 -21.18 -17.91 -35.77
CA ALA A 497 -21.07 -16.97 -36.87
C ALA A 497 -20.56 -15.60 -36.40
N PHE A 498 -21.04 -15.11 -35.26
CA PHE A 498 -20.53 -13.89 -34.63
C PHE A 498 -19.08 -14.05 -34.17
N GLY A 499 -18.71 -15.19 -33.59
CA GLY A 499 -17.32 -15.52 -33.25
C GLY A 499 -16.40 -15.52 -34.47
N ASN A 500 -16.86 -16.03 -35.61
CA ASN A 500 -16.12 -15.95 -36.88
C ASN A 500 -15.98 -14.50 -37.37
N GLN A 501 -17.00 -13.65 -37.20
CA GLN A 501 -16.91 -12.22 -37.52
C GLN A 501 -15.92 -11.49 -36.62
N VAL A 502 -15.91 -11.78 -35.32
CA VAL A 502 -14.95 -11.24 -34.35
C VAL A 502 -13.53 -11.72 -34.69
N ASN A 503 -13.33 -13.00 -34.97
CA ASN A 503 -12.03 -13.52 -35.41
C ASN A 503 -11.57 -12.89 -36.72
N THR A 504 -12.48 -12.63 -37.66
CA THR A 504 -12.17 -11.92 -38.90
C THR A 504 -11.80 -10.45 -38.63
N ALA A 505 -12.49 -9.78 -37.71
CA ALA A 505 -12.15 -8.41 -37.30
C ALA A 505 -10.81 -8.33 -36.56
N ILE A 506 -10.52 -9.31 -35.71
CA ILE A 506 -9.21 -9.48 -35.04
C ILE A 506 -8.14 -9.77 -36.09
N ALA A 507 -8.39 -10.64 -37.07
CA ALA A 507 -7.46 -10.93 -38.15
C ALA A 507 -7.24 -9.69 -39.04
N HIS A 508 -8.27 -8.92 -39.35
CA HIS A 508 -8.12 -7.64 -40.07
C HIS A 508 -7.34 -6.62 -39.25
N TRP A 509 -7.55 -6.55 -37.94
CA TRP A 509 -6.72 -5.74 -37.05
C TRP A 509 -5.28 -6.24 -37.04
N TRP A 510 -5.09 -7.57 -37.10
CA TRP A 510 -3.80 -8.24 -37.10
C TRP A 510 -3.04 -8.17 -38.44
N GLU A 511 -3.74 -8.02 -39.56
CA GLU A 511 -3.16 -7.99 -40.92
C GLU A 511 -3.16 -6.59 -41.57
N GLN A 512 -3.70 -5.55 -40.93
CA GLN A 512 -3.61 -4.20 -41.47
C GLN A 512 -2.17 -3.63 -41.38
N PRO A 513 -1.71 -2.85 -42.39
CA PRO A 513 -0.28 -2.51 -42.55
C PRO A 513 0.29 -1.56 -41.49
N GLY A 514 -0.54 -1.03 -40.58
CA GLY A 514 -0.10 -0.11 -39.52
C GLY A 514 0.89 -0.73 -38.53
N GLN A 515 0.93 -2.06 -38.42
CA GLN A 515 1.87 -2.78 -37.54
C GLN A 515 3.30 -2.82 -38.08
N PHE A 516 3.47 -2.55 -39.38
CA PHE A 516 4.77 -2.47 -40.03
C PHE A 516 5.25 -1.03 -40.23
N ALA A 517 4.43 -0.03 -39.84
CA ALA A 517 4.75 1.39 -40.00
C ALA A 517 5.74 1.91 -38.95
N LEU A 518 6.04 1.14 -37.90
CA LEU A 518 6.96 1.55 -36.83
C LEU A 518 7.95 0.41 -36.46
N PRO A 519 8.96 0.15 -37.30
CA PRO A 519 10.00 -0.86 -37.02
C PRO A 519 10.78 -0.61 -35.72
N GLU A 520 10.75 0.62 -35.22
CA GLU A 520 11.58 1.11 -34.11
C GLU A 520 10.82 1.18 -32.78
N MET A 521 9.50 0.98 -32.77
CA MET A 521 8.73 1.01 -31.52
C MET A 521 9.02 -0.23 -30.69
N GLN A 522 9.63 -0.03 -29.53
CA GLN A 522 9.92 -1.08 -28.56
C GLN A 522 8.93 -1.05 -27.42
N GLN A 523 8.31 -2.21 -27.14
CA GLN A 523 7.49 -2.40 -25.95
C GLN A 523 8.17 -3.42 -25.07
N GLU A 524 8.48 -3.00 -23.83
CA GLU A 524 9.31 -3.76 -22.88
C GLU A 524 10.73 -4.06 -23.41
N GLY A 525 11.29 -3.13 -24.18
CA GLY A 525 12.67 -3.22 -24.71
C GLY A 525 12.84 -4.23 -25.86
N LEU A 526 11.75 -4.75 -26.41
CA LEU A 526 11.77 -5.65 -27.56
C LEU A 526 10.95 -5.03 -28.71
N THR A 527 11.48 -5.12 -29.93
CA THR A 527 10.73 -4.75 -31.13
C THR A 527 9.65 -5.78 -31.42
N PHE A 528 8.65 -5.40 -32.22
CA PHE A 528 7.60 -6.32 -32.65
C PHE A 528 8.17 -7.61 -33.29
N GLN A 529 9.23 -7.50 -34.09
CA GLN A 529 9.89 -8.67 -34.68
C GLN A 529 10.52 -9.60 -33.62
N GLN A 530 11.06 -9.04 -32.54
CA GLN A 530 11.63 -9.81 -31.45
C GLN A 530 10.54 -10.50 -30.62
N TRP A 531 9.40 -9.85 -30.39
CA TRP A 531 8.22 -10.46 -29.78
C TRP A 531 7.64 -11.59 -30.64
N LEU A 532 7.55 -11.39 -31.96
CA LEU A 532 7.07 -12.40 -32.91
C LEU A 532 8.00 -13.63 -32.97
N GLN A 533 9.31 -13.42 -32.91
CA GLN A 533 10.31 -14.50 -32.80
C GLN A 533 10.14 -15.30 -31.50
N ARG A 534 10.00 -14.61 -30.37
CA ARG A 534 9.77 -15.23 -29.06
C ARG A 534 8.50 -16.07 -29.04
N TRP A 535 7.43 -15.57 -29.63
CA TRP A 535 6.16 -16.28 -29.72
C TRP A 535 6.28 -17.52 -30.62
N LYS A 536 6.88 -17.39 -31.81
CA LYS A 536 7.11 -18.53 -32.71
C LYS A 536 7.94 -19.65 -32.07
N LEU A 537 8.89 -19.29 -31.21
CA LEU A 537 9.67 -20.25 -30.42
C LEU A 537 8.79 -20.93 -29.35
N ALA A 538 8.01 -20.16 -28.60
CA ALA A 538 7.11 -20.71 -27.57
C ALA A 538 6.02 -21.63 -28.12
N THR A 539 5.54 -21.39 -29.35
CA THR A 539 4.52 -22.23 -30.00
C THR A 539 5.06 -23.45 -30.73
N LYS A 540 6.38 -23.58 -30.88
CA LYS A 540 7.02 -24.80 -31.42
C LYS A 540 7.28 -25.87 -30.35
N GLU A 541 7.13 -25.52 -29.07
CA GLU A 541 7.27 -26.42 -27.92
C GLU A 541 5.92 -26.96 -27.39
N ILE A 542 4.82 -26.70 -28.10
CA ILE A 542 3.50 -27.31 -27.93
C ILE A 542 3.24 -28.18 -29.15
#